data_AF-A0A1F4QIM9-F1
#
_entry.id   AF-A0A1F4QIM9-F1
#
_cell.length_a   1.000
_cell.length_b   1.000
_cell.length_c   1.000
_cell.angle_alpha   90.00
_cell.angle_beta   90.00
_cell.angle_gamma   90.00
#
_symmetry.space_group_name_H-M   'P 1'
#
loop_
_entity.id
_entity.type
_entity.pdbx_description
1 polymer ?
#
loop_
_entity_poly.entity_id
_entity_poly.type
_entity_poly.pdbx_seq_one_letter_code
_entity_poly.pdbx_strand_id
1 'polypeptide(L)'
;MALLRVPAAPPRTQQIGSVRVTFATDPRLPWTGSTRVALSISNTDGSAVTDAGVSLTYDMQTDGSGRPMVGTSPPGRATARMESPGRYVAPVTFTLAGQWAVRVSIDRGGRQEGQGMFLVVVR
;
A
#
# COMPACT_ATOMS: atom_id res chain seq x y z
N MET A 1 -27.68 -4.60 -5.36
CA MET A 1 -27.15 -3.32 -4.86
C MET A 1 -25.63 -3.38 -4.89
N ALA A 2 -24.98 -2.64 -5.78
CA ALA A 2 -23.53 -2.59 -5.85
C ALA A 2 -23.02 -1.49 -4.90
N LEU A 3 -22.30 -1.88 -3.85
CA LEU A 3 -21.58 -0.93 -3.01
C LEU A 3 -20.46 -0.31 -3.87
N LEU A 4 -20.66 0.93 -4.30
CA LEU A 4 -19.59 1.76 -4.84
C LEU A 4 -18.49 1.81 -3.78
N ARG A 5 -17.40 1.08 -4.00
CA ARG A 5 -16.16 1.23 -3.24
C ARG A 5 -15.56 2.58 -3.66
N VAL A 6 -16.10 3.66 -3.09
CA VAL A 6 -15.51 4.99 -3.23
C VAL A 6 -14.07 4.88 -2.70
N PRO A 7 -13.04 5.16 -3.52
CA PRO A 7 -11.69 5.14 -3.03
C PRO A 7 -11.49 6.36 -2.12
N ALA A 8 -11.66 6.20 -0.80
CA ALA A 8 -11.32 7.24 0.16
C ALA A 8 -9.81 7.55 0.07
N ALA A 9 -9.40 8.83 0.03
CA ALA A 9 -7.98 9.18 0.02
C ALA A 9 -7.27 8.61 1.27
N PRO A 10 -6.02 8.11 1.16
CA PRO A 10 -5.23 7.67 2.33
C PRO A 10 -5.22 8.75 3.43
N PRO A 11 -5.07 8.43 4.72
CA PRO A 11 -4.73 7.11 5.23
C PRO A 11 -5.90 6.13 5.27
N ARG A 12 -5.62 4.84 5.11
CA ARG A 12 -6.60 3.75 5.27
C ARG A 12 -6.04 2.70 6.22
N THR A 13 -6.85 2.22 7.14
CA THR A 13 -6.46 1.19 8.10
C THR A 13 -7.13 -0.14 7.76
N GLN A 14 -6.37 -1.23 7.77
CA GLN A 14 -6.84 -2.59 7.58
C GLN A 14 -6.17 -3.53 8.58
N GLN A 15 -6.90 -4.56 9.02
CA GLN A 15 -6.33 -5.70 9.74
C GLN A 15 -5.69 -6.67 8.74
N ILE A 16 -4.41 -6.98 8.92
CA ILE A 16 -3.65 -7.94 8.11
C ILE A 16 -3.06 -8.98 9.08
N GLY A 17 -3.59 -10.21 9.06
CA GLY A 17 -3.24 -11.19 10.08
C GLY A 17 -3.56 -10.66 11.48
N SER A 18 -2.59 -10.73 12.39
CA SER A 18 -2.71 -10.22 13.76
C SER A 18 -2.41 -8.72 13.90
N VAL A 19 -1.91 -8.05 12.85
CA VAL A 19 -1.50 -6.64 12.93
C VAL A 19 -2.51 -5.69 12.27
N ARG A 20 -2.55 -4.46 12.79
CA ARG A 20 -3.27 -3.33 12.21
C ARG A 20 -2.31 -2.51 11.37
N VAL A 21 -2.68 -2.26 10.12
CA VAL A 21 -1.83 -1.56 9.15
C VAL A 21 -2.56 -0.34 8.64
N THR A 22 -1.96 0.83 8.85
CA THR A 22 -2.43 2.11 8.30
C THR A 22 -1.54 2.51 7.13
N PHE A 23 -2.12 2.51 5.94
CA PHE A 23 -1.49 2.88 4.69
C PHE A 23 -1.67 4.36 4.40
N ALA A 24 -0.59 5.06 4.07
CA ALA A 24 -0.57 6.44 3.63
C ALA A 24 0.40 6.65 2.47
N THR A 25 0.20 7.72 1.70
CA THR A 25 1.16 8.20 0.71
C THR A 25 1.63 9.60 1.06
N ASP A 26 2.83 9.95 0.64
CA ASP A 26 3.39 11.29 0.71
C ASP A 26 3.87 11.72 -0.69
N PRO A 27 3.19 12.70 -1.32
CA PRO A 27 2.02 13.43 -0.82
C PRO A 27 0.76 12.54 -0.70
N ARG A 28 -0.21 12.98 0.12
CA ARG A 28 -1.47 12.24 0.40
C ARG A 28 -2.24 11.88 -0.87
N LEU A 29 -2.17 12.73 -1.87
CA LEU A 29 -2.66 12.49 -3.22
C LEU A 29 -1.44 12.50 -4.14
N PRO A 30 -0.90 11.33 -4.50
CA PRO A 30 0.30 11.26 -5.31
C PRO A 30 0.02 11.71 -6.74
N TRP A 31 0.97 12.43 -7.31
CA TRP A 31 1.06 12.62 -8.76
C TRP A 31 1.84 11.47 -9.40
N THR A 32 1.78 11.36 -10.72
CA THR A 32 2.71 10.50 -11.47
C THR A 32 4.17 10.82 -11.11
N GLY A 33 4.99 9.79 -11.03
CA GLY A 33 6.38 9.87 -10.61
C GLY A 33 6.64 9.13 -9.30
N SER A 34 7.76 9.47 -8.68
CA SER A 34 8.17 8.87 -7.40
C SER A 34 7.36 9.44 -6.24
N THR A 35 6.82 8.54 -5.43
CA THR A 35 6.09 8.84 -4.19
C THR A 35 6.65 7.99 -3.06
N ARG A 36 6.41 8.42 -1.82
CA ARG A 36 6.65 7.57 -0.65
C ARG A 36 5.34 6.94 -0.20
N VAL A 37 5.38 5.64 0.07
CA VAL A 37 4.31 4.92 0.77
C VAL A 37 4.75 4.73 2.20
N ALA A 38 3.95 5.19 3.15
CA ALA A 38 4.17 5.00 4.58
C ALA A 38 3.14 4.03 5.16
N LEU A 39 3.62 3.07 5.94
CA LEU A 39 2.84 2.04 6.61
C LEU A 39 3.07 2.17 8.11
N SER A 40 2.03 2.48 8.88
CA SER A 40 2.06 2.38 10.34
C SER A 40 1.49 1.03 10.74
N ILE A 41 2.31 0.18 11.33
CA ILE A 41 1.99 -1.20 11.71
C ILE A 41 2.03 -1.32 13.23
N SER A 42 0.92 -1.75 13.82
CA SER A 42 0.80 -1.99 15.25
C SER A 42 0.13 -3.33 15.54
N ASN A 43 0.42 -3.90 16.70
CA ASN A 43 -0.31 -5.05 17.22
C ASN A 43 -1.71 -4.64 17.68
N THR A 44 -2.56 -5.61 18.03
CA THR A 44 -3.92 -5.38 18.52
C THR A 44 -3.97 -4.58 19.83
N ASP A 45 -2.92 -4.69 20.66
CA ASP A 45 -2.73 -3.92 21.90
C ASP A 45 -2.27 -2.47 21.66
N GLY A 46 -2.00 -2.09 20.40
CA GLY A 46 -1.52 -0.77 20.01
C GLY A 46 0.00 -0.60 20.03
N SER A 47 0.77 -1.61 20.47
CA SER A 47 2.23 -1.58 20.44
C SER A 47 2.76 -1.56 19.01
N ALA A 48 3.85 -0.82 18.79
CA ALA A 48 4.49 -0.72 17.48
C ALA A 48 5.14 -2.04 17.09
N VAL A 49 4.91 -2.49 15.85
CA VAL A 49 5.60 -3.66 15.30
C VAL A 49 6.95 -3.23 14.76
N THR A 50 8.04 -3.83 15.25
CA THR A 50 9.41 -3.45 14.88
C THR A 50 10.19 -4.57 14.18
N ASP A 51 9.63 -5.77 14.14
CA ASP A 51 10.22 -7.00 13.64
C ASP A 51 9.64 -7.45 12.28
N ALA A 52 8.87 -6.59 11.61
CA ALA A 52 8.26 -6.91 10.32
C ALA A 52 9.21 -6.71 9.14
N GLY A 53 9.28 -7.71 8.27
CA GLY A 53 9.65 -7.56 6.87
C GLY A 53 8.43 -7.13 6.06
N VAL A 54 8.55 -6.06 5.29
CA VAL A 54 7.41 -5.48 4.56
C VAL A 54 7.75 -5.30 3.09
N SER A 55 6.99 -5.97 2.23
CA SER A 55 7.14 -5.88 0.77
C SER A 55 5.85 -5.40 0.12
N LEU A 56 6.00 -4.66 -0.97
CA LEU A 56 4.92 -4.07 -1.74
C LEU A 56 5.00 -4.56 -3.18
N THR A 57 3.86 -4.95 -3.72
CA THR A 57 3.65 -5.13 -5.16
C THR A 57 2.56 -4.17 -5.59
N TYR A 58 2.78 -3.39 -6.64
CA TYR A 58 1.82 -2.39 -7.09
C TYR A 58 1.55 -2.48 -8.59
N ASP A 59 0.29 -2.42 -8.96
CA ASP A 59 -0.17 -2.67 -10.32
C ASP A 59 -1.30 -1.72 -10.72
N MET A 60 -1.28 -1.27 -11.97
CA MET A 60 -2.25 -0.32 -12.48
C MET A 60 -3.58 -1.03 -12.78
N GLN A 61 -4.67 -0.55 -12.19
CA GLN A 61 -5.99 -1.12 -12.38
C GLN A 61 -6.73 -0.43 -13.52
N THR A 62 -6.74 0.90 -13.52
CA THR A 62 -7.34 1.71 -14.58
C THR A 62 -6.51 2.95 -14.86
N ASP A 63 -6.47 3.40 -16.11
CA ASP A 63 -5.87 4.69 -16.46
C ASP A 63 -6.75 5.90 -16.08
N GLY A 64 -6.22 7.10 -16.34
CA GLY A 64 -6.93 8.36 -16.08
C GLY A 64 -8.22 8.53 -16.90
N SER A 65 -8.44 7.72 -17.95
CA SER A 65 -9.67 7.67 -18.73
C SER A 65 -10.65 6.58 -18.25
N GLY A 66 -10.26 5.78 -17.24
CA GLY A 66 -11.05 4.68 -16.71
C GLY A 66 -10.90 3.36 -17.47
N ARG A 67 -9.97 3.26 -18.43
CA ARG A 67 -9.72 2.01 -19.17
C ARG A 67 -9.02 1.00 -18.26
N PRO A 68 -9.42 -0.28 -18.23
CA PRO A 68 -8.71 -1.32 -17.49
C PRO A 68 -7.27 -1.52 -17.98
N MET A 69 -6.33 -1.60 -17.05
CA MET A 69 -4.88 -1.74 -17.31
C MET A 69 -4.28 -3.00 -16.66
N VAL A 70 -5.11 -3.83 -16.02
CA VAL A 70 -4.64 -5.03 -15.32
C VAL A 70 -3.95 -5.98 -16.32
N GLY A 71 -2.70 -6.33 -16.03
CA GLY A 71 -1.93 -7.26 -16.84
C GLY A 71 -1.31 -6.67 -18.11
N THR A 72 -1.45 -5.36 -18.37
CA THR A 72 -0.79 -4.71 -19.52
C THR A 72 0.69 -4.44 -19.29
N SER A 73 1.16 -4.54 -18.05
CA SER A 73 2.57 -4.37 -17.69
C SER A 73 2.90 -5.21 -16.45
N PRO A 74 4.18 -5.58 -16.25
CA PRO A 74 4.60 -6.22 -15.01
C PRO A 74 4.35 -5.31 -13.80
N PRO A 75 3.94 -5.86 -12.65
CA PRO A 75 3.72 -5.06 -11.47
C PRO A 75 5.05 -4.54 -10.91
N GLY A 76 5.03 -3.30 -10.43
CA GLY A 76 6.15 -2.74 -9.69
C GLY A 76 6.32 -3.41 -8.33
N ARG A 77 7.55 -3.37 -7.80
CA ARG A 77 7.88 -3.96 -6.49
C ARG A 77 8.71 -2.98 -5.67
N ALA A 78 8.52 -2.99 -4.37
CA ALA A 78 9.31 -2.22 -3.42
C ALA A 78 9.39 -2.95 -2.07
N THR A 79 10.46 -2.71 -1.33
CA THR A 79 10.60 -3.18 0.05
C THR A 79 10.58 -1.97 0.97
N ALA A 80 9.72 -1.99 1.98
CA ALA A 80 9.68 -0.92 2.96
C ALA A 80 10.76 -1.11 4.02
N ARG A 81 11.37 0.00 4.44
CA ARG A 81 12.33 0.04 5.54
C ARG A 81 11.70 0.72 6.73
N MET A 82 11.99 0.23 7.93
CA MET A 82 11.55 0.88 9.15
C MET A 82 12.30 2.19 9.33
N GLU A 83 11.58 3.32 9.40
CA GLU A 83 12.15 4.65 9.69
C GLU A 83 12.08 4.99 11.18
N SER A 84 11.01 4.54 11.85
CA SER A 84 10.82 4.65 13.30
C SER A 84 9.97 3.46 13.77
N PRO A 85 9.89 3.17 15.09
CA PRO A 85 9.15 2.01 15.58
C PRO A 85 7.71 1.96 15.04
N GLY A 86 7.36 0.88 14.34
CA GLY A 86 6.04 0.71 13.73
C GLY A 86 5.82 1.49 12.43
N ARG A 87 6.77 2.31 11.96
CA ARG A 87 6.64 3.08 10.72
C ARG A 87 7.61 2.57 9.65
N TYR A 88 7.04 2.03 8.58
CA TYR A 88 7.77 1.49 7.44
C TYR A 88 7.51 2.34 6.20
N VAL A 89 8.56 2.68 5.45
CA VAL A 89 8.47 3.51 4.25
C VAL A 89 9.10 2.83 3.05
N ALA A 90 8.40 2.85 1.93
CA ALA A 90 8.86 2.33 0.64
C ALA A 90 8.79 3.41 -0.45
N PRO A 91 9.81 3.53 -1.30
CA PRO A 91 9.70 4.30 -2.53
C PRO A 91 8.87 3.53 -3.56
N VAL A 92 7.91 4.20 -4.18
CA VAL A 92 7.07 3.65 -5.25
C VAL A 92 7.06 4.65 -6.41
N THR A 93 7.05 4.17 -7.64
CA THR A 93 6.96 5.03 -8.82
C THR A 93 5.68 4.70 -9.58
N PHE A 94 4.75 5.65 -9.64
CA PHE A 94 3.53 5.52 -10.44
C PHE A 94 3.75 6.17 -11.80
N THR A 95 3.77 5.37 -12.86
CA THR A 95 4.14 5.85 -14.20
C THR A 95 3.00 6.55 -14.94
N LEU A 96 1.76 6.35 -14.50
CA LEU A 96 0.55 6.84 -15.14
C LEU A 96 -0.50 7.25 -14.10
N ALA A 97 -1.28 8.27 -14.46
CA ALA A 97 -2.45 8.67 -13.69
C ALA A 97 -3.54 7.61 -13.79
N GLY A 98 -4.34 7.45 -12.73
CA GLY A 98 -5.38 6.44 -12.64
C GLY A 98 -5.41 5.71 -11.30
N GLN A 99 -6.08 4.56 -11.27
CA GLN A 99 -6.19 3.75 -10.05
C GLN A 99 -5.11 2.67 -10.04
N TRP A 100 -4.42 2.55 -8.92
CA TRP A 100 -3.40 1.56 -8.65
C TRP A 100 -3.80 0.69 -7.47
N ALA A 101 -3.54 -0.61 -7.55
CA ALA A 101 -3.66 -1.53 -6.43
C ALA A 101 -2.27 -1.77 -5.84
N VAL A 102 -2.09 -1.38 -4.58
CA VAL A 102 -0.86 -1.62 -3.81
C VAL A 102 -1.13 -2.76 -2.82
N ARG A 103 -0.52 -3.92 -3.08
CA ARG A 103 -0.55 -5.08 -2.20
C ARG A 103 0.62 -5.01 -1.24
N VAL A 104 0.33 -5.07 0.04
CA VAL A 104 1.31 -5.08 1.14
C VAL A 104 1.37 -6.50 1.68
N SER A 105 2.57 -7.09 1.70
CA SER A 105 2.86 -8.37 2.35
C SER A 105 3.72 -8.12 3.58
N ILE A 106 3.34 -8.77 4.67
CA ILE A 106 4.00 -8.64 5.97
C ILE A 106 4.51 -10.01 6.37
N ASP A 107 5.79 -10.07 6.72
CA ASP A 107 6.45 -11.24 7.26
C ASP A 107 6.98 -10.89 8.67
N ARG A 108 6.78 -11.76 9.65
CA ARG A 108 7.28 -11.61 11.02
C ARG A 108 7.90 -12.91 11.49
N GLY A 109 9.05 -12.82 12.15
CA GLY A 109 9.76 -14.01 12.64
C GLY A 109 10.04 -15.07 11.55
N GLY A 110 10.24 -14.65 10.30
CA GLY A 110 10.46 -15.54 9.16
C GLY A 110 9.21 -16.27 8.64
N ARG A 111 8.00 -15.87 9.06
CA ARG A 111 6.73 -16.41 8.58
C ARG A 111 5.86 -15.31 8.00
N GLN A 112 5.06 -15.66 6.99
CA GLN A 112 4.08 -14.74 6.42
C GLN A 112 2.97 -14.45 7.43
N GLU A 113 2.89 -13.20 7.89
CA GLU A 113 1.86 -12.69 8.79
C GLU A 113 0.54 -12.48 8.05
N GLY A 114 0.61 -11.95 6.83
CA GLY A 114 -0.56 -11.75 5.99
C GLY A 114 -0.33 -10.77 4.84
N GLN A 115 -1.38 -10.57 4.05
CA GLN A 115 -1.40 -9.63 2.93
C GLN A 115 -2.65 -8.76 2.95
N GLY A 116 -2.52 -7.50 2.51
CA GLY A 116 -3.62 -6.55 2.36
C GLY A 116 -3.47 -5.74 1.07
N MET A 117 -4.57 -5.18 0.57
CA MET A 117 -4.58 -4.42 -0.68
C MET A 117 -5.19 -3.03 -0.46
N PHE A 118 -4.48 -2.01 -0.88
CA PHE A 118 -4.91 -0.61 -0.82
C PHE A 118 -5.05 -0.05 -2.23
N LEU A 119 -6.18 0.61 -2.50
CA LEU A 119 -6.37 1.32 -3.77
C LEU A 119 -5.90 2.76 -3.63
N VAL A 120 -5.04 3.18 -4.55
CA VAL A 120 -4.48 4.53 -4.64
C VAL A 120 -4.95 5.17 -5.93
N VAL A 121 -5.39 6.42 -5.86
CA VAL A 121 -5.69 7.23 -7.05
C VAL A 121 -4.52 8.18 -7.26
N VAL A 122 -3.90 8.08 -8.42
CA VAL A 122 -2.75 8.89 -8.87
C VAL A 122 -3.24 9.91 -9.87
N ARG A 123 -2.76 11.15 -9.74
CA ARG A 123 -3.12 12.28 -10.60
C ARG A 123 -2.03 12.64 -11.60
#